data_AF-A0AAU0UKL5-F1
#
_entry.id   AF-A0AAU0UKL5-F1
#
_cell.length_a   1.000
_cell.length_b   1.000
_cell.length_c   1.000
_cell.angle_alpha   90.00
_cell.angle_beta   90.00
_cell.angle_gamma   90.00
#
_symmetry.space_group_name_H-M   'P 1'
#
loop_
_entity.id
_entity.type
_entity.pdbx_description
1 polymer ?
#
loop_
_entity_poly.entity_id
_entity_poly.type
_entity_poly.pdbx_seq_one_letter_code
_entity_poly.pdbx_strand_id
1 'polypeptide(L)'
;MSKVIIKECKSYVVSDVIEKINDGIKEIGGWNKFVKAGDKVLLKVNLIGPKTSETAAVTHSEFVRAMTRILKQEGCTVWIGDSSGGAIAGMAPTARSFRVAGYESVAQEEGAVIKNFDREGVVGVRPESNNEEQMYLAKPLFDADVVINLPKLKTHTAGIFTGAVKNVFGCIPGLKKANYHKMSPDPEDFGETIADIHQGARFHLHIMDGITAMQGEGPTAGEVYRANKILISEDPLALDTVAAKMLAMEIDDIPILIAAKKRGLGESKIEDITLNGDYQSVPNLPDFQLPKRFRSTKKRNHKALVKVIDFFKTRPEINLKKCQNCNVCVESCPMEAIDQETKKIAYNICIECMCCHELCMHKAVDLKKEKLLAQIATKLYRGKYR
;
A
#
# COMPACT_ATOMS: atom_id res chain seq x y z
N MET A 1 5.75 -25.26 2.32
CA MET A 1 4.36 -24.81 2.51
C MET A 1 4.43 -23.49 3.25
N SER A 2 3.80 -22.44 2.72
CA SER A 2 3.84 -21.10 3.32
C SER A 2 3.01 -21.07 4.60
N LYS A 3 3.43 -20.27 5.58
CA LYS A 3 2.78 -20.19 6.90
C LYS A 3 2.33 -18.77 7.18
N VAL A 4 1.08 -18.61 7.60
CA VAL A 4 0.52 -17.32 8.01
C VAL A 4 -0.02 -17.44 9.43
N ILE A 5 0.49 -16.59 10.31
CA ILE A 5 0.02 -16.50 11.70
C ILE A 5 -1.00 -15.39 11.80
N ILE A 6 -2.13 -15.64 12.46
CA ILE A 6 -3.15 -14.65 12.74
C ILE A 6 -3.31 -14.53 14.25
N LYS A 7 -3.11 -13.32 14.79
CA LYS A 7 -3.30 -13.01 16.21
C LYS A 7 -4.42 -12.01 16.42
N GLU A 8 -5.23 -12.23 17.45
CA GLU A 8 -6.23 -11.26 17.89
C GLU A 8 -5.55 -10.17 18.73
N CYS A 9 -5.71 -8.91 18.32
CA CYS A 9 -5.20 -7.76 19.07
C CYS A 9 -6.19 -6.60 18.94
N LYS A 10 -6.82 -6.21 20.05
CA LYS A 10 -8.00 -5.32 20.06
C LYS A 10 -7.66 -3.84 20.26
N SER A 11 -6.42 -3.52 20.59
CA SER A 11 -6.00 -2.16 20.94
C SER A 11 -4.55 -1.93 20.53
N TYR A 12 -4.14 -0.66 20.53
CA TYR A 12 -2.74 -0.25 20.36
C TYR A 12 -2.03 -0.03 21.70
N VAL A 13 -2.49 -0.67 22.78
CA VAL A 13 -1.72 -0.70 24.04
C VAL A 13 -0.42 -1.45 23.78
N VAL A 14 0.71 -0.76 23.92
CA VAL A 14 2.03 -1.24 23.45
C VAL A 14 2.40 -2.60 24.04
N SER A 15 2.13 -2.85 25.32
CA SER A 15 2.39 -4.14 25.97
C SER A 15 1.64 -5.29 25.29
N ASP A 16 0.37 -5.08 24.96
CA ASP A 16 -0.49 -6.09 24.34
C ASP A 16 0.00 -6.38 22.92
N VAL A 17 0.36 -5.33 22.16
CA VAL A 17 0.91 -5.47 20.80
C VAL A 17 2.23 -6.25 20.85
N ILE A 18 3.12 -5.93 21.81
CA ILE A 18 4.39 -6.65 22.00
C ILE A 18 4.13 -8.13 22.28
N GLU A 19 3.23 -8.44 23.22
CA GLU A 19 2.86 -9.83 23.56
C GLU A 19 2.37 -10.58 22.32
N LYS A 20 1.41 -10.01 21.57
CA LYS A 20 0.83 -10.67 20.40
C LYS A 20 1.83 -10.88 19.28
N ILE A 21 2.72 -9.92 19.04
CA ILE A 21 3.79 -10.09 18.04
C ILE A 21 4.76 -11.18 18.49
N ASN A 22 5.26 -11.13 19.72
CA ASN A 22 6.20 -12.13 20.23
C ASN A 22 5.62 -13.54 20.19
N ASP A 23 4.36 -13.71 20.59
CA ASP A 23 3.68 -15.00 20.51
C ASP A 23 3.48 -15.47 19.07
N GLY A 24 3.14 -14.57 18.15
CA GLY A 24 3.04 -14.92 16.74
C GLY A 24 4.39 -15.29 16.11
N ILE A 25 5.47 -14.63 16.51
CA ILE A 25 6.83 -14.92 16.01
C ILE A 25 7.35 -16.27 16.52
N LYS A 26 7.03 -16.66 17.75
CA LYS A 26 7.34 -18.01 18.27
C LYS A 26 6.79 -19.12 17.35
N GLU A 27 5.59 -18.93 16.81
CA GLU A 27 4.94 -19.90 15.90
C GLU A 27 5.68 -20.10 14.56
N ILE A 28 6.56 -19.18 14.16
CA ILE A 28 7.36 -19.27 12.92
C ILE A 28 8.87 -19.43 13.16
N GLY A 29 9.25 -19.73 14.40
CA GLY A 29 10.63 -20.09 14.78
C GLY A 29 11.32 -19.14 15.75
N GLY A 30 10.66 -18.09 16.24
CA GLY A 30 11.24 -17.14 17.20
C GLY A 30 12.11 -16.05 16.57
N TRP A 31 12.47 -15.03 17.35
CA TRP A 31 13.24 -13.88 16.86
C TRP A 31 14.65 -14.22 16.43
N ASN A 32 15.29 -15.19 17.07
CA ASN A 32 16.64 -15.67 16.74
C ASN A 32 16.76 -16.26 15.33
N LYS A 33 15.64 -16.60 14.68
CA LYS A 33 15.60 -16.98 13.26
C LYS A 33 15.79 -15.77 12.32
N PHE A 34 15.31 -14.60 12.74
CA PHE A 34 15.23 -13.41 11.88
C PHE A 34 16.30 -12.37 12.18
N VAL A 35 16.68 -12.22 13.45
CA VAL A 35 17.61 -11.17 13.92
C VAL A 35 18.58 -11.74 14.94
N LYS A 36 19.74 -11.09 15.06
CA LYS A 36 20.70 -11.31 16.14
C LYS A 36 21.17 -9.96 16.70
N ALA A 37 21.68 -9.99 17.94
CA ALA A 37 22.26 -8.81 18.56
C ALA A 37 23.31 -8.15 17.66
N GLY A 38 23.24 -6.84 17.51
CA GLY A 38 24.10 -6.05 16.62
C GLY A 38 23.55 -5.80 15.22
N ASP A 39 22.51 -6.52 14.77
CA ASP A 39 21.92 -6.29 13.45
C ASP A 39 21.32 -4.87 13.34
N LYS A 40 21.46 -4.26 12.16
CA LYS A 40 20.67 -3.10 11.72
C LYS A 40 19.39 -3.60 11.08
N VAL A 41 18.27 -3.42 11.77
CA VAL A 41 16.95 -3.86 11.32
C VAL A 41 16.16 -2.68 10.80
N LEU A 42 15.81 -2.71 9.51
CA LEU A 42 14.94 -1.74 8.88
C LEU A 42 13.47 -2.17 8.99
N LEU A 43 12.70 -1.39 9.74
CA LEU A 43 11.24 -1.41 9.73
C LEU A 43 10.75 -0.59 8.54
N LYS A 44 10.40 -1.28 7.44
CA LYS A 44 9.74 -0.67 6.28
C LYS A 44 8.26 -0.48 6.57
N VAL A 45 7.90 0.70 7.07
CA VAL A 45 6.52 1.06 7.41
C VAL A 45 5.64 1.23 6.15
N ASN A 46 4.33 1.41 6.32
CA ASN A 46 3.43 1.92 5.30
C ASN A 46 3.27 3.43 5.50
N LEU A 47 3.89 4.23 4.63
CA LEU A 47 3.74 5.68 4.55
C LEU A 47 3.11 6.07 3.22
N ILE A 48 2.41 7.19 3.17
CA ILE A 48 1.87 7.71 1.90
C ILE A 48 1.93 9.23 1.82
N GLY A 49 1.32 9.94 2.75
CA GLY A 49 1.36 11.40 2.82
C GLY A 49 1.19 11.83 4.27
N PRO A 50 1.09 13.15 4.55
CA PRO A 50 0.95 13.66 5.91
C PRO A 50 -0.42 13.28 6.49
N LYS A 51 -0.49 12.09 7.08
CA LYS A 51 -1.66 11.46 7.69
C LYS A 51 -1.28 10.93 9.05
N THR A 52 -2.13 11.16 10.04
CA THR A 52 -1.93 10.58 11.37
C THR A 52 -2.18 9.08 11.31
N SER A 53 -1.52 8.32 12.19
CA SER A 53 -1.68 6.87 12.35
C SER A 53 -3.13 6.45 12.63
N GLU A 54 -3.91 7.33 13.30
CA GLU A 54 -5.34 7.14 13.60
C GLU A 54 -6.22 6.97 12.36
N THR A 55 -5.77 7.41 11.18
CA THR A 55 -6.55 7.34 9.94
C THR A 55 -6.62 5.93 9.34
N ALA A 56 -5.83 4.98 9.87
CA ALA A 56 -5.59 3.67 9.26
C ALA A 56 -5.03 3.72 7.82
N ALA A 57 -4.57 4.89 7.35
CA ALA A 57 -3.95 5.06 6.04
C ALA A 57 -2.47 4.63 6.03
N VAL A 58 -1.84 4.60 7.20
CA VAL A 58 -0.42 4.30 7.45
C VAL A 58 -0.33 3.30 8.59
N THR A 59 0.84 2.65 8.78
CA THR A 59 1.08 1.76 9.93
C THR A 59 0.93 2.55 11.23
N HIS A 60 0.33 1.99 12.27
CA HIS A 60 0.11 2.76 13.48
C HIS A 60 1.42 3.06 14.23
N SER A 61 1.58 4.27 14.80
CA SER A 61 2.80 4.67 15.51
C SER A 61 3.11 3.75 16.69
N GLU A 62 2.10 3.38 17.48
CA GLU A 62 2.27 2.45 18.60
C GLU A 62 2.59 1.02 18.17
N PHE A 63 2.20 0.62 16.94
CA PHE A 63 2.63 -0.65 16.36
C PHE A 63 4.12 -0.62 16.01
N VAL A 64 4.59 0.49 15.42
CA VAL A 64 6.01 0.73 15.14
C VAL A 64 6.81 0.81 16.45
N ARG A 65 6.25 1.42 17.50
CA ARG A 65 6.84 1.48 18.85
C ARG A 65 7.02 0.10 19.45
N ALA A 66 5.98 -0.75 19.39
CA ALA A 66 6.04 -2.13 19.85
C ALA A 66 7.16 -2.91 19.12
N MET A 67 7.21 -2.84 17.79
CA MET A 67 8.27 -3.44 16.99
C MET A 67 9.67 -2.92 17.35
N THR A 68 9.79 -1.61 17.58
CA THR A 68 11.06 -0.98 17.97
C THR A 68 11.54 -1.51 19.32
N ARG A 69 10.67 -1.58 20.33
CA ARG A 69 11.00 -2.11 21.66
C ARG A 69 11.41 -3.56 21.62
N ILE A 70 10.68 -4.40 20.86
CA ILE A 70 11.03 -5.81 20.69
C ILE A 70 12.44 -5.95 20.12
N LEU A 71 12.72 -5.30 18.99
CA LEU A 71 14.02 -5.43 18.32
C LEU A 71 15.18 -4.84 19.13
N LYS A 72 14.93 -3.77 19.91
CA LYS A 72 15.91 -3.23 20.86
C LYS A 72 16.23 -4.22 21.98
N GLN A 73 15.24 -4.96 22.49
CA GLN A 73 15.45 -6.02 23.47
C GLN A 73 16.27 -7.18 22.90
N GLU A 74 16.12 -7.48 21.61
CA GLU A 74 16.97 -8.42 20.87
C GLU A 74 18.38 -7.85 20.56
N GLY A 75 18.72 -6.65 21.02
CA GLY A 75 20.03 -6.03 20.86
C GLY A 75 20.28 -5.41 19.48
N CYS A 76 19.22 -5.12 18.70
CA CYS A 76 19.35 -4.58 17.35
C CYS A 76 19.40 -3.04 17.32
N THR A 77 20.01 -2.49 16.27
CA THR A 77 19.82 -1.09 15.87
C THR A 77 18.58 -1.00 14.98
N VAL A 78 17.58 -0.22 15.40
CA VAL A 78 16.31 -0.13 14.66
C VAL A 78 16.28 1.11 13.77
N TRP A 79 16.00 0.91 12.48
CA TRP A 79 15.70 1.95 11.51
C TRP A 79 14.22 1.93 11.16
N ILE A 80 13.61 3.11 11.01
CA ILE A 80 12.23 3.26 10.55
C ILE A 80 12.28 4.01 9.22
N GLY A 81 11.88 3.36 8.12
CA GLY A 81 12.11 3.91 6.79
C GLY A 81 10.99 3.70 5.80
N ASP A 82 10.82 4.69 4.92
CA ASP A 82 9.88 4.72 3.80
C ASP A 82 10.15 5.97 2.94
N SER A 83 9.50 6.04 1.78
CA SER A 83 9.29 7.23 0.98
C SER A 83 7.80 7.45 0.73
N SER A 84 7.32 8.66 1.05
CA SER A 84 5.94 9.07 0.80
C SER A 84 5.63 9.19 -0.71
N GLY A 85 4.35 9.11 -1.05
CA GLY A 85 3.84 9.43 -2.37
C GLY A 85 3.46 10.91 -2.48
N GLY A 86 3.32 11.37 -3.73
CA GLY A 86 2.92 12.74 -4.04
C GLY A 86 4.03 13.76 -3.97
N ALA A 87 3.68 14.98 -4.37
CA ALA A 87 4.51 16.16 -4.39
C ALA A 87 3.81 17.29 -3.63
N ILE A 88 4.56 17.98 -2.77
CA ILE A 88 4.19 19.24 -2.15
C ILE A 88 5.36 20.20 -2.36
N ALA A 89 5.10 21.33 -3.02
CA ALA A 89 6.13 22.24 -3.51
C ALA A 89 7.22 21.52 -4.32
N GLY A 90 6.82 20.59 -5.19
CA GLY A 90 7.74 19.85 -6.06
C GLY A 90 8.64 18.83 -5.34
N MET A 91 8.37 18.50 -4.08
CA MET A 91 9.11 17.49 -3.32
C MET A 91 8.18 16.47 -2.68
N ALA A 92 8.63 15.23 -2.56
CA ALA A 92 7.91 14.23 -1.78
C ALA A 92 7.85 14.66 -0.30
N PRO A 93 6.65 14.71 0.32
CA PRO A 93 6.47 15.24 1.68
C PRO A 93 6.90 14.24 2.77
N THR A 94 7.96 13.47 2.55
CA THR A 94 8.31 12.29 3.37
C THR A 94 8.66 12.67 4.79
N ALA A 95 9.50 13.68 5.00
CA ALA A 95 9.84 14.18 6.33
C ALA A 95 8.60 14.63 7.11
N ARG A 96 7.71 15.41 6.46
CA ARG A 96 6.43 15.83 7.07
C ARG A 96 5.55 14.62 7.39
N SER A 97 5.55 13.60 6.53
CA SER A 97 4.75 12.40 6.72
C SER A 97 5.23 11.58 7.91
N PHE A 98 6.55 11.41 8.10
CA PHE A 98 7.12 10.79 9.31
C PHE A 98 6.69 11.51 10.58
N ARG A 99 6.74 12.85 10.58
CA ARG A 99 6.32 13.66 11.74
C ARG A 99 4.84 13.49 12.05
N VAL A 100 3.97 13.66 11.05
CA VAL A 100 2.51 13.62 11.23
C VAL A 100 2.03 12.22 11.58
N ALA A 101 2.68 11.18 11.07
CA ALA A 101 2.38 9.79 11.43
C ALA A 101 2.87 9.41 12.85
N GLY A 102 3.64 10.27 13.53
CA GLY A 102 4.16 10.04 14.87
C GLY A 102 5.48 9.26 14.92
N TYR A 103 6.06 8.91 13.77
CA TYR A 103 7.27 8.07 13.72
C TYR A 103 8.52 8.81 14.20
N GLU A 104 8.63 10.13 13.99
CA GLU A 104 9.76 10.92 14.54
C GLU A 104 9.78 10.88 16.08
N SER A 105 8.62 10.95 16.73
CA SER A 105 8.50 10.84 18.21
C SER A 105 8.85 9.43 18.69
N VAL A 106 8.32 8.39 18.04
CA VAL A 106 8.71 6.99 18.34
C VAL A 106 10.23 6.81 18.21
N ALA A 107 10.84 7.32 17.14
CA ALA A 107 12.27 7.20 16.93
C ALA A 107 13.08 7.90 18.02
N GLN A 108 12.68 9.13 18.39
CA GLN A 108 13.32 9.90 19.45
C GLN A 108 13.22 9.22 20.82
N GLU A 109 12.04 8.73 21.18
CA GLU A 109 11.75 8.17 22.50
C GLU A 109 12.32 6.77 22.70
N GLU A 110 12.32 5.93 21.65
CA GLU A 110 12.79 4.54 21.71
C GLU A 110 14.22 4.36 21.18
N GLY A 111 14.87 5.44 20.75
CA GLY A 111 16.24 5.43 20.22
C GLY A 111 16.37 4.72 18.86
N ALA A 112 15.36 4.77 18.01
CA ALA A 112 15.44 4.34 16.61
C ALA A 112 15.91 5.47 15.69
N VAL A 113 16.25 5.15 14.44
CA VAL A 113 16.73 6.12 13.45
C VAL A 113 15.74 6.23 12.29
N ILE A 114 15.28 7.45 11.99
CA ILE A 114 14.46 7.70 10.80
C ILE A 114 15.34 7.61 9.56
N LYS A 115 14.94 6.76 8.62
CA LYS A 115 15.54 6.61 7.29
C LYS A 115 14.57 7.16 6.25
N ASN A 116 14.66 8.48 6.02
CA ASN A 116 13.91 9.11 4.95
C ASN A 116 14.54 8.73 3.61
N PHE A 117 13.94 7.78 2.91
CA PHE A 117 14.50 7.21 1.67
C PHE A 117 14.80 8.24 0.59
N ASP A 118 14.16 9.40 0.61
CA ASP A 118 14.41 10.50 -0.34
C ASP A 118 15.77 11.19 -0.11
N ARG A 119 16.45 10.89 0.99
CA ARG A 119 17.71 11.53 1.42
C ARG A 119 18.85 10.56 1.71
N GLU A 120 18.63 9.25 1.56
CA GLU A 120 19.61 8.21 1.93
C GLU A 120 20.41 7.69 0.73
N GLY A 121 20.12 8.18 -0.48
CA GLY A 121 20.69 7.66 -1.72
C GLY A 121 19.97 6.42 -2.25
N VAL A 122 20.45 5.91 -3.38
CA VAL A 122 19.83 4.79 -4.10
C VAL A 122 20.84 3.76 -4.55
N VAL A 123 20.37 2.54 -4.75
CA VAL A 123 21.07 1.44 -5.44
C VAL A 123 20.28 1.09 -6.69
N GLY A 124 20.98 0.98 -7.82
CA GLY A 124 20.38 0.54 -9.06
C GLY A 124 20.26 -0.98 -9.11
N VAL A 125 19.07 -1.48 -9.44
CA VAL A 125 18.75 -2.89 -9.63
C VAL A 125 18.18 -3.10 -11.03
N ARG A 126 18.37 -4.28 -11.59
CA ARG A 126 17.84 -4.60 -12.92
C ARG A 126 16.43 -5.18 -12.76
N PRO A 127 15.36 -4.51 -13.25
CA PRO A 127 14.02 -5.08 -13.22
C PRO A 127 13.93 -6.23 -14.24
N GLU A 128 13.16 -7.26 -13.92
CA GLU A 128 12.93 -8.40 -14.81
C GLU A 128 11.75 -8.14 -15.76
N SER A 129 10.81 -7.26 -15.38
CA SER A 129 9.72 -6.82 -16.28
C SER A 129 10.23 -6.13 -17.56
N ASN A 130 11.50 -5.73 -17.60
CA ASN A 130 12.13 -4.92 -18.66
C ASN A 130 11.41 -3.59 -18.94
N ASN A 131 10.60 -3.09 -18.00
CA ASN A 131 9.96 -1.78 -18.11
C ASN A 131 10.98 -0.63 -18.15
N GLU A 132 12.14 -0.81 -17.53
CA GLU A 132 13.31 0.09 -17.58
C GLU A 132 14.60 -0.72 -17.68
N GLU A 133 15.69 -0.11 -18.13
CA GLU A 133 17.03 -0.72 -18.07
C GLU A 133 17.53 -0.90 -16.62
N GLN A 134 17.19 0.07 -15.75
CA GLN A 134 17.57 0.05 -14.34
C GLN A 134 16.50 0.75 -13.48
N MET A 135 16.08 0.07 -12.41
CA MET A 135 15.22 0.60 -11.35
C MET A 135 16.10 1.05 -10.17
N TYR A 136 15.70 2.10 -9.45
CA TYR A 136 16.46 2.61 -8.31
C TYR A 136 15.69 2.46 -7.01
N LEU A 137 16.26 1.71 -6.07
CA LEU A 137 15.70 1.45 -4.75
C LEU A 137 16.48 2.19 -3.67
N ALA A 138 15.80 2.55 -2.58
CA ALA A 138 16.40 3.25 -1.44
C ALA A 138 17.59 2.47 -0.86
N LYS A 139 18.75 3.13 -0.72
CA LYS A 139 19.98 2.51 -0.19
C LYS A 139 19.81 1.83 1.19
N PRO A 140 18.99 2.33 2.14
CA PRO A 140 18.79 1.66 3.43
C PRO A 140 18.30 0.21 3.35
N LEU A 141 17.66 -0.19 2.24
CA LEU A 141 17.29 -1.59 2.01
C LEU A 141 18.49 -2.54 1.91
N PHE A 142 19.64 -2.01 1.48
CA PHE A 142 20.87 -2.78 1.25
C PHE A 142 21.89 -2.57 2.38
N ASP A 143 21.82 -1.43 3.07
CA ASP A 143 22.70 -1.13 4.22
C ASP A 143 22.21 -1.77 5.54
N ALA A 144 20.94 -2.23 5.58
CA ALA A 144 20.36 -2.96 6.69
C ALA A 144 20.66 -4.46 6.57
N ASP A 145 20.89 -5.11 7.71
CA ASP A 145 21.13 -6.55 7.78
C ASP A 145 19.81 -7.33 7.62
N VAL A 146 18.71 -6.76 8.13
CA VAL A 146 17.37 -7.35 8.08
C VAL A 146 16.36 -6.27 7.70
N VAL A 147 15.43 -6.61 6.80
CA VAL A 147 14.30 -5.75 6.42
C VAL A 147 13.01 -6.43 6.81
N ILE A 148 12.26 -5.81 7.72
CA ILE A 148 10.92 -6.22 8.15
C ILE A 148 9.90 -5.25 7.57
N ASN A 149 9.00 -5.77 6.75
CA ASN A 149 7.94 -5.01 6.10
C ASN A 149 6.71 -4.94 7.02
N LEU A 150 6.22 -3.74 7.31
CA LEU A 150 5.09 -3.49 8.20
C LEU A 150 3.88 -2.94 7.43
N PRO A 151 3.23 -3.72 6.57
CA PRO A 151 2.10 -3.25 5.78
C PRO A 151 0.89 -2.94 6.68
N LYS A 152 0.03 -2.05 6.19
CA LYS A 152 -1.28 -1.76 6.78
C LYS A 152 -2.36 -2.53 6.03
N LEU A 153 -3.26 -3.21 6.73
CA LEU A 153 -4.44 -3.82 6.11
C LEU A 153 -5.38 -2.72 5.59
N LYS A 154 -5.43 -2.49 4.28
CA LYS A 154 -6.32 -1.48 3.72
C LYS A 154 -6.80 -1.77 2.30
N THR A 155 -7.95 -1.21 2.00
CA THR A 155 -8.47 -1.11 0.63
C THR A 155 -7.84 0.03 -0.14
N HIS A 156 -8.01 0.00 -1.46
CA HIS A 156 -7.47 0.98 -2.38
C HIS A 156 -8.40 1.14 -3.58
N THR A 157 -8.81 2.34 -3.98
CA THR A 157 -9.83 2.44 -5.04
C THR A 157 -9.33 1.98 -6.42
N ALA A 158 -8.11 2.35 -6.81
CA ALA A 158 -7.53 1.91 -8.09
C ALA A 158 -7.09 0.43 -8.05
N GLY A 159 -6.25 0.06 -7.06
CA GLY A 159 -5.67 -1.27 -6.92
C GLY A 159 -6.47 -2.29 -6.10
N ILE A 160 -7.69 -1.95 -5.67
CA ILE A 160 -8.60 -2.73 -4.79
C ILE A 160 -8.10 -2.93 -3.34
N PHE A 161 -6.85 -3.33 -3.18
CA PHE A 161 -6.26 -3.76 -1.92
C PHE A 161 -4.82 -3.22 -1.76
N THR A 162 -4.36 -3.14 -0.52
CA THR A 162 -2.96 -2.89 -0.16
C THR A 162 -2.60 -3.77 1.03
N GLY A 163 -1.47 -4.47 0.89
CA GLY A 163 -0.91 -5.34 1.91
C GLY A 163 0.62 -5.45 1.75
N ALA A 164 1.20 -6.57 2.15
CA ALA A 164 2.63 -6.83 2.12
C ALA A 164 3.24 -6.65 0.73
N VAL A 165 2.59 -7.20 -0.31
CA VAL A 165 3.11 -7.14 -1.67
C VAL A 165 3.23 -5.70 -2.13
N LYS A 166 2.17 -4.89 -1.97
CA LYS A 166 2.15 -3.49 -2.45
C LYS A 166 2.96 -2.51 -1.60
N ASN A 167 3.14 -2.77 -0.30
CA ASN A 167 3.77 -1.81 0.61
C ASN A 167 5.22 -1.43 0.22
N VAL A 168 5.90 -2.31 -0.53
CA VAL A 168 7.29 -2.09 -0.96
C VAL A 168 7.41 -1.03 -2.05
N PHE A 169 6.32 -0.56 -2.66
CA PHE A 169 6.38 0.56 -3.61
C PHE A 169 6.97 1.84 -2.99
N GLY A 170 6.82 2.01 -1.68
CA GLY A 170 7.47 3.07 -0.91
C GLY A 170 9.01 3.00 -0.89
N CYS A 171 9.61 1.91 -1.36
CA CYS A 171 11.06 1.77 -1.49
C CYS A 171 11.66 2.56 -2.67
N ILE A 172 10.83 3.04 -3.59
CA ILE A 172 11.25 3.91 -4.70
C ILE A 172 11.28 5.36 -4.20
N PRO A 173 12.43 6.03 -4.12
CA PRO A 173 12.49 7.36 -3.53
C PRO A 173 11.89 8.46 -4.41
N GLY A 174 11.31 9.45 -3.73
CA GLY A 174 10.88 10.72 -4.28
C GLY A 174 9.80 10.60 -5.35
N LEU A 175 9.89 11.52 -6.31
CA LEU A 175 8.89 11.69 -7.36
C LEU A 175 8.97 10.64 -8.47
N LYS A 176 10.00 9.78 -8.50
CA LYS A 176 10.11 8.70 -9.49
C LYS A 176 8.91 7.75 -9.46
N LYS A 177 8.22 7.62 -8.32
CA LYS A 177 6.96 6.87 -8.22
C LYS A 177 5.90 7.31 -9.24
N ALA A 178 5.83 8.61 -9.56
CA ALA A 178 4.90 9.12 -10.56
C ALA A 178 5.22 8.60 -11.96
N ASN A 179 6.51 8.41 -12.29
CA ASN A 179 6.94 7.84 -13.58
C ASN A 179 6.53 6.38 -13.69
N TYR A 180 6.69 5.57 -12.65
CA TYR A 180 6.23 4.17 -12.67
C TYR A 180 4.71 4.07 -12.86
N HIS A 181 3.92 4.95 -12.25
CA HIS A 181 2.47 5.01 -12.53
C HIS A 181 2.16 5.43 -13.97
N LYS A 182 2.99 6.29 -14.58
CA LYS A 182 2.84 6.69 -15.99
C LYS A 182 3.16 5.54 -16.94
N MET A 183 4.19 4.77 -16.63
CA MET A 183 4.67 3.65 -17.45
C MET A 183 3.79 2.41 -17.32
N SER A 184 3.07 2.28 -16.19
CA SER A 184 2.18 1.14 -15.91
C SER A 184 0.74 1.64 -15.66
N PRO A 185 0.03 2.07 -16.72
CA PRO A 185 -1.34 2.58 -16.61
C PRO A 185 -2.34 1.48 -16.24
N ASP A 186 -2.06 0.22 -16.57
CA ASP A 186 -2.86 -0.92 -16.13
C ASP A 186 -2.41 -1.40 -14.72
N PRO A 187 -3.36 -1.68 -13.80
CA PRO A 187 -3.04 -2.17 -12.47
C PRO A 187 -2.25 -3.49 -12.42
N GLU A 188 -2.36 -4.37 -13.42
CA GLU A 188 -1.58 -5.60 -13.52
C GLU A 188 -0.13 -5.30 -13.92
N ASP A 189 0.09 -4.41 -14.90
CA ASP A 189 1.43 -3.93 -15.28
C ASP A 189 2.13 -3.24 -14.10
N PHE A 190 1.36 -2.54 -13.26
CA PHE A 190 1.89 -1.95 -12.04
C PHE A 190 2.28 -3.02 -11.01
N GLY A 191 1.60 -4.17 -11.02
CA GLY A 191 1.98 -5.36 -10.26
C GLY A 191 3.36 -5.91 -10.67
N GLU A 192 3.71 -5.87 -11.96
CA GLU A 192 5.05 -6.27 -12.42
C GLU A 192 6.15 -5.35 -11.86
N THR A 193 5.90 -4.04 -11.86
CA THR A 193 6.82 -3.07 -11.22
C THR A 193 7.01 -3.39 -9.73
N ILE A 194 5.96 -3.78 -9.02
CA ILE A 194 6.05 -4.15 -7.61
C ILE A 194 6.81 -5.48 -7.44
N ALA A 195 6.61 -6.44 -8.34
CA ALA A 195 7.34 -7.70 -8.33
C ALA A 195 8.84 -7.50 -8.53
N ASP A 196 9.25 -6.55 -9.38
CA ASP A 196 10.66 -6.20 -9.57
C ASP A 196 11.29 -5.65 -8.28
N ILE A 197 10.55 -4.92 -7.45
CA ILE A 197 11.05 -4.42 -6.15
C ILE A 197 11.34 -5.59 -5.19
N HIS A 198 10.45 -6.60 -5.15
CA HIS A 198 10.66 -7.80 -4.32
C HIS A 198 11.85 -8.64 -4.80
N GLN A 199 12.21 -8.58 -6.07
CA GLN A 199 13.39 -9.27 -6.61
C GLN A 199 14.67 -8.45 -6.40
N GLY A 200 14.56 -7.12 -6.50
CA GLY A 200 15.69 -6.20 -6.34
C GLY A 200 16.12 -5.99 -4.88
N ALA A 201 15.26 -6.29 -3.91
CA ALA A 201 15.56 -6.13 -2.49
C ALA A 201 15.02 -7.29 -1.65
N ARG A 202 15.75 -7.67 -0.60
CA ARG A 202 15.39 -8.79 0.27
C ARG A 202 14.51 -8.34 1.43
N PHE A 203 13.27 -8.82 1.48
CA PHE A 203 12.36 -8.69 2.62
C PHE A 203 12.34 -10.02 3.39
N HIS A 204 12.57 -9.96 4.70
CA HIS A 204 12.79 -11.16 5.51
C HIS A 204 11.52 -11.61 6.22
N LEU A 205 10.66 -10.65 6.54
CA LEU A 205 9.48 -10.87 7.35
C LEU A 205 8.44 -9.78 7.07
N HIS A 206 7.18 -10.17 7.06
CA HIS A 206 6.03 -9.31 6.86
C HIS A 206 5.11 -9.39 8.06
N ILE A 207 4.92 -8.27 8.76
CA ILE A 207 4.05 -8.17 9.94
C ILE A 207 2.99 -7.11 9.65
N MET A 208 1.80 -7.55 9.27
CA MET A 208 0.71 -6.67 8.89
C MET A 208 -0.02 -6.12 10.11
N ASP A 209 -0.07 -4.79 10.19
CA ASP A 209 -0.94 -4.05 11.09
C ASP A 209 -2.37 -4.07 10.53
N GLY A 210 -3.21 -4.96 11.09
CA GLY A 210 -4.64 -5.03 10.86
C GLY A 210 -5.46 -4.81 12.14
N ILE A 211 -4.88 -4.18 13.18
CA ILE A 211 -5.62 -3.89 14.42
C ILE A 211 -6.75 -2.92 14.07
N THR A 212 -6.38 -1.82 13.44
CA THR A 212 -7.29 -1.04 12.60
C THR A 212 -6.93 -1.22 11.14
N ALA A 213 -7.95 -1.35 10.29
CA ALA A 213 -7.86 -1.41 8.85
C ALA A 213 -8.52 -0.19 8.22
N MET A 214 -8.20 0.11 6.96
CA MET A 214 -8.95 1.11 6.19
C MET A 214 -9.89 0.44 5.18
N GLN A 215 -11.17 0.75 5.31
CA GLN A 215 -12.24 0.29 4.41
C GLN A 215 -12.73 1.42 3.49
N GLY A 216 -13.41 1.05 2.41
CA GLY A 216 -14.06 1.95 1.47
C GLY A 216 -13.10 2.54 0.44
N GLU A 217 -13.15 3.85 0.25
CA GLU A 217 -12.40 4.55 -0.81
C GLU A 217 -10.97 4.88 -0.35
N GLY A 218 -10.14 3.86 -0.18
CA GLY A 218 -8.71 4.02 0.11
C GLY A 218 -7.89 4.52 -1.12
N PRO A 219 -6.58 4.76 -0.98
CA PRO A 219 -5.72 4.38 0.15
C PRO A 219 -5.63 5.44 1.26
N THR A 220 -6.34 6.57 1.15
CA THR A 220 -6.32 7.66 2.16
C THR A 220 -7.68 8.29 2.46
N ALA A 221 -8.69 8.10 1.61
CA ALA A 221 -10.00 8.72 1.76
C ALA A 221 -11.04 7.82 2.45
N GLY A 222 -10.66 6.58 2.75
CA GLY A 222 -11.49 5.58 3.43
C GLY A 222 -11.80 5.90 4.89
N GLU A 223 -12.37 4.90 5.55
CA GLU A 223 -12.81 4.94 6.95
C GLU A 223 -12.07 3.89 7.78
N VAL A 224 -11.94 4.15 9.08
CA VAL A 224 -11.31 3.24 10.03
C VAL A 224 -12.28 2.10 10.34
N TYR A 225 -11.78 0.86 10.22
CA TYR A 225 -12.47 -0.36 10.62
C TYR A 225 -11.64 -1.10 11.67
N ARG A 226 -12.27 -1.61 12.73
CA ARG A 226 -11.59 -2.38 13.77
C ARG A 226 -11.54 -3.85 13.38
N ALA A 227 -10.47 -4.25 12.68
CA ALA A 227 -10.28 -5.65 12.29
C ALA A 227 -9.74 -6.50 13.45
N ASN A 228 -8.97 -5.89 14.36
CA ASN A 228 -8.38 -6.50 15.54
C ASN A 228 -7.42 -7.67 15.22
N LYS A 229 -6.65 -7.55 14.13
CA LYS A 229 -5.78 -8.64 13.65
C LYS A 229 -4.34 -8.18 13.51
N ILE A 230 -3.41 -9.04 13.87
CA ILE A 230 -2.02 -8.97 13.42
C ILE A 230 -1.79 -10.20 12.56
N LEU A 231 -1.28 -10.01 11.35
CA LEU A 231 -0.91 -11.13 10.49
C LEU A 231 0.61 -11.16 10.33
N ILE A 232 1.21 -12.35 10.35
CA ILE A 232 2.66 -12.52 10.25
C ILE A 232 2.99 -13.62 9.25
N SER A 233 3.93 -13.37 8.34
CA SER A 233 4.48 -14.38 7.44
C SER A 233 5.84 -13.97 6.89
N GLU A 234 6.64 -14.97 6.51
CA GLU A 234 7.83 -14.80 5.66
C GLU A 234 7.46 -14.65 4.18
N ASP A 235 6.25 -15.05 3.81
CA ASP A 235 5.75 -15.04 2.43
C ASP A 235 4.78 -13.86 2.24
N PRO A 236 5.12 -12.86 1.41
CA PRO A 236 4.29 -11.68 1.21
C PRO A 236 2.96 -11.98 0.51
N LEU A 237 2.94 -12.91 -0.45
CA LEU A 237 1.73 -13.22 -1.20
C LEU A 237 0.80 -14.12 -0.37
N ALA A 238 1.34 -15.03 0.44
CA ALA A 238 0.53 -15.83 1.36
C ALA A 238 -0.14 -14.93 2.40
N LEU A 239 0.58 -13.95 2.95
CA LEU A 239 0.01 -12.97 3.87
C LEU A 239 -1.15 -12.19 3.24
N ASP A 240 -0.95 -11.71 2.01
CA ASP A 240 -1.97 -10.95 1.27
C ASP A 240 -3.13 -11.83 0.81
N THR A 241 -2.90 -13.12 0.52
CA THR A 241 -3.95 -14.11 0.20
C THR A 241 -4.88 -14.31 1.38
N VAL A 242 -4.32 -14.52 2.58
CA VAL A 242 -5.12 -14.66 3.80
C VAL A 242 -5.85 -13.35 4.11
N ALA A 243 -5.17 -12.21 4.04
CA ALA A 243 -5.78 -10.90 4.28
C ALA A 243 -6.92 -10.59 3.29
N ALA A 244 -6.75 -10.87 1.99
CA ALA A 244 -7.78 -10.70 0.98
C ALA A 244 -8.99 -11.59 1.27
N LYS A 245 -8.75 -12.85 1.66
CA LYS A 245 -9.81 -13.81 2.00
C LYS A 245 -10.62 -13.37 3.22
N MET A 246 -9.99 -12.77 4.24
CA MET A 246 -10.68 -12.16 5.40
C MET A 246 -11.65 -11.04 4.99
N LEU A 247 -11.38 -10.38 3.86
CA LEU A 247 -12.20 -9.32 3.27
C LEU A 247 -13.19 -9.84 2.20
N ALA A 248 -13.35 -11.16 2.10
CA ALA A 248 -14.17 -11.84 1.09
C ALA A 248 -13.75 -11.51 -0.38
N MET A 249 -12.46 -11.33 -0.60
CA MET A 249 -11.83 -11.20 -1.93
C MET A 249 -10.97 -12.42 -2.23
N GLU A 250 -10.82 -12.74 -3.51
CA GLU A 250 -9.81 -13.69 -3.99
C GLU A 250 -8.62 -12.93 -4.64
N ILE A 251 -7.47 -13.58 -4.78
CA ILE A 251 -6.29 -12.98 -5.44
C ILE A 251 -6.62 -12.51 -6.87
N ASP A 252 -7.41 -13.28 -7.60
CA ASP A 252 -7.80 -12.94 -8.98
C ASP A 252 -8.74 -11.72 -9.05
N ASP A 253 -9.31 -11.25 -7.93
CA ASP A 253 -10.06 -10.00 -7.87
C ASP A 253 -9.14 -8.75 -7.70
N ILE A 254 -7.85 -8.95 -7.43
CA ILE A 254 -6.87 -7.90 -7.09
C ILE A 254 -5.76 -7.89 -8.15
N PRO A 255 -5.86 -7.04 -9.20
CA PRO A 255 -4.95 -7.09 -10.35
C PRO A 255 -3.46 -7.04 -10.02
N ILE A 256 -3.08 -6.22 -9.03
CA ILE A 256 -1.70 -6.08 -8.58
C ILE A 256 -1.12 -7.42 -8.07
N LEU A 257 -1.95 -8.29 -7.48
CA LEU A 257 -1.52 -9.58 -6.95
C LEU A 257 -1.49 -10.69 -8.01
N ILE A 258 -2.11 -10.47 -9.18
CA ILE A 258 -2.02 -11.41 -10.31
C ILE A 258 -0.58 -11.51 -10.80
N ALA A 259 0.11 -10.37 -10.95
CA ALA A 259 1.54 -10.34 -11.27
C ALA A 259 2.36 -11.09 -10.21
N ALA A 260 2.13 -10.82 -8.92
CA ALA A 260 2.82 -11.51 -7.83
C ALA A 260 2.66 -13.05 -7.91
N LYS A 261 1.46 -13.53 -8.23
CA LYS A 261 1.17 -14.96 -8.47
C LYS A 261 1.90 -15.50 -9.69
N LYS A 262 1.86 -14.81 -10.84
CA LYS A 262 2.56 -15.22 -12.08
C LYS A 262 4.07 -15.27 -11.90
N ARG A 263 4.61 -14.35 -11.10
CA ARG A 263 6.05 -14.19 -10.84
C ARG A 263 6.53 -15.07 -9.68
N GLY A 264 5.64 -15.85 -9.05
CA GLY A 264 5.99 -16.77 -7.98
C GLY A 264 6.54 -16.07 -6.73
N LEU A 265 6.06 -14.86 -6.40
CA LEU A 265 6.50 -14.13 -5.21
C LEU A 265 6.11 -14.82 -3.88
N GLY A 266 5.21 -15.81 -3.95
CA GLY A 266 4.74 -16.56 -2.80
C GLY A 266 3.51 -17.40 -3.13
N GLU A 267 2.85 -17.92 -2.10
CA GLU A 267 1.67 -18.78 -2.26
C GLU A 267 0.38 -17.96 -2.39
N SER A 268 -0.45 -18.32 -3.38
CA SER A 268 -1.72 -17.65 -3.70
C SER A 268 -2.96 -18.51 -3.46
N LYS A 269 -2.76 -19.80 -3.15
CA LYS A 269 -3.81 -20.78 -2.89
C LYS A 269 -3.95 -21.00 -1.39
N ILE A 270 -5.16 -20.79 -0.86
CA ILE A 270 -5.39 -20.88 0.58
C ILE A 270 -5.16 -22.28 1.14
N GLU A 271 -5.42 -23.31 0.32
CA GLU A 271 -5.20 -24.72 0.63
C GLU A 271 -3.72 -25.09 0.81
N ASP A 272 -2.81 -24.33 0.19
CA ASP A 272 -1.36 -24.52 0.27
C ASP A 272 -0.71 -23.60 1.35
N ILE A 273 -1.54 -22.88 2.12
CA ILE A 273 -1.12 -22.00 3.22
C ILE A 273 -1.51 -22.63 4.56
N THR A 274 -0.52 -22.87 5.42
CA THR A 274 -0.75 -23.28 6.80
C THR A 274 -1.14 -22.07 7.66
N LEU A 275 -2.31 -22.12 8.29
CA LEU A 275 -2.77 -21.11 9.26
C LEU A 275 -2.43 -21.52 10.69
N ASN A 276 -1.87 -20.59 11.46
CA ASN A 276 -1.53 -20.77 12.87
C ASN A 276 -1.87 -19.51 13.68
N GLY A 277 -1.65 -19.59 15.01
CA GLY A 277 -1.97 -18.53 15.95
C GLY A 277 -3.35 -18.74 16.58
N ASP A 278 -4.11 -17.66 16.73
CA ASP A 278 -5.42 -17.68 17.39
C ASP A 278 -6.54 -18.22 16.48
N TYR A 279 -6.23 -18.44 15.20
CA TYR A 279 -7.18 -18.85 14.17
C TYR A 279 -6.64 -20.04 13.37
N GLN A 280 -7.47 -21.09 13.27
CA GLN A 280 -7.20 -22.30 12.47
C GLN A 280 -7.89 -22.27 11.10
N SER A 281 -8.69 -21.24 10.85
CA SER A 281 -9.34 -20.94 9.57
C SER A 281 -9.36 -19.43 9.37
N VAL A 282 -9.47 -18.98 8.13
CA VAL A 282 -9.47 -17.54 7.82
C VAL A 282 -10.70 -16.87 8.47
N PRO A 283 -10.52 -15.93 9.42
CA PRO A 283 -11.65 -15.24 10.03
C PRO A 283 -12.29 -14.27 9.02
N ASN A 284 -13.60 -14.18 9.05
CA ASN A 284 -14.31 -13.17 8.27
C ASN A 284 -14.29 -11.81 8.99
N LEU A 285 -14.19 -10.71 8.25
CA LEU A 285 -14.37 -9.35 8.75
C LEU A 285 -15.77 -8.84 8.38
N PRO A 286 -16.77 -9.00 9.27
CA PRO A 286 -18.16 -8.66 8.95
C PRO A 286 -18.32 -7.17 8.67
N ASP A 287 -19.25 -6.85 7.76
CA ASP A 287 -19.61 -5.49 7.35
C ASP A 287 -18.47 -4.63 6.78
N PHE A 288 -17.32 -5.24 6.47
CA PHE A 288 -16.20 -4.53 5.88
C PHE A 288 -16.58 -3.95 4.51
N GLN A 289 -16.39 -2.64 4.37
CA GLN A 289 -16.79 -1.95 3.15
C GLN A 289 -15.69 -2.01 2.07
N LEU A 290 -15.92 -2.77 1.00
CA LEU A 290 -15.03 -2.76 -0.18
C LEU A 290 -15.25 -1.51 -1.06
N PRO A 291 -14.24 -1.07 -1.84
CA PRO A 291 -14.36 0.06 -2.76
C PRO A 291 -15.55 -0.10 -3.71
N LYS A 292 -16.19 1.00 -4.08
CA LYS A 292 -17.36 0.95 -4.98
C LYS A 292 -17.05 0.31 -6.34
N ARG A 293 -15.81 0.46 -6.83
CA ARG A 293 -15.34 -0.15 -8.08
C ARG A 293 -15.41 -1.68 -8.02
N PHE A 294 -15.02 -2.28 -6.91
CA PHE A 294 -15.07 -3.73 -6.68
C PHE A 294 -16.50 -4.28 -6.72
N ARG A 295 -17.43 -3.61 -6.02
CA ARG A 295 -18.84 -4.05 -5.94
C ARG A 295 -19.54 -4.07 -7.30
N SER A 296 -19.15 -3.20 -8.25
CA SER A 296 -19.68 -3.25 -9.62
C SER A 296 -19.20 -4.45 -10.44
N THR A 297 -18.01 -4.96 -10.15
CA THR A 297 -17.41 -6.09 -10.88
C THR A 297 -18.03 -7.42 -10.46
N LYS A 298 -18.17 -7.66 -9.14
CA LYS A 298 -18.68 -8.94 -8.59
C LYS A 298 -20.16 -9.23 -8.89
N LYS A 299 -20.99 -8.20 -9.10
CA LYS A 299 -22.42 -8.35 -9.47
C LYS A 299 -22.65 -8.83 -10.92
N ARG A 300 -21.63 -8.95 -11.77
CA ARG A 300 -21.76 -9.30 -13.20
C ARG A 300 -21.24 -10.69 -13.57
N ASN A 301 -21.35 -11.67 -12.67
CA ASN A 301 -21.16 -13.08 -12.98
C ASN A 301 -22.33 -13.66 -13.81
N HIS A 302 -22.48 -13.22 -15.06
CA HIS A 302 -23.07 -14.03 -16.12
C HIS A 302 -22.06 -14.06 -17.27
N LYS A 303 -21.66 -15.29 -17.63
CA LYS A 303 -20.51 -15.72 -18.45
C LYS A 303 -20.40 -15.15 -19.89
N ALA A 304 -21.05 -14.03 -20.24
CA ALA A 304 -21.16 -13.58 -21.63
C ALA A 304 -20.69 -12.15 -21.94
N LEU A 305 -20.24 -11.33 -21.00
CA LEU A 305 -20.02 -9.89 -21.30
C LEU A 305 -18.74 -9.25 -20.75
N VAL A 306 -17.65 -10.01 -20.60
CA VAL A 306 -16.34 -9.46 -20.19
C VAL A 306 -15.77 -8.48 -21.23
N LYS A 307 -16.22 -8.53 -22.50
CA LYS A 307 -15.75 -7.63 -23.57
C LYS A 307 -16.40 -6.23 -23.62
N VAL A 308 -17.35 -5.89 -22.74
CA VAL A 308 -18.11 -4.60 -22.82
C VAL A 308 -17.99 -3.74 -21.54
N ILE A 309 -17.08 -4.07 -20.62
CA ILE A 309 -17.03 -3.43 -19.29
C ILE A 309 -16.16 -2.15 -19.25
N ASP A 310 -15.57 -1.73 -20.37
CA ASP A 310 -14.85 -0.45 -20.45
C ASP A 310 -15.79 0.80 -20.51
N PHE A 311 -17.10 0.59 -20.34
CA PHE A 311 -18.15 1.61 -20.53
C PHE A 311 -18.62 2.33 -19.25
N PHE A 312 -18.06 2.05 -18.07
CA PHE A 312 -18.32 2.84 -16.85
C PHE A 312 -17.01 3.20 -16.14
N LYS A 313 -16.24 4.10 -16.76
CA LYS A 313 -15.01 4.64 -16.15
C LYS A 313 -15.39 5.50 -14.95
N THR A 314 -14.85 5.13 -13.79
CA THR A 314 -14.92 5.95 -12.58
C THR A 314 -13.78 6.94 -12.68
N ARG A 315 -14.08 8.24 -12.65
CA ARG A 315 -13.10 9.31 -12.88
C ARG A 315 -13.00 10.22 -11.66
N PRO A 316 -11.81 10.76 -11.37
CA PRO A 316 -11.65 11.76 -10.34
C PRO A 316 -12.26 13.09 -10.79
N GLU A 317 -12.94 13.79 -9.90
CA GLU A 317 -13.41 15.16 -10.11
C GLU A 317 -13.11 16.00 -8.87
N ILE A 318 -12.49 17.18 -9.05
CA ILE A 318 -12.14 18.04 -7.93
C ILE A 318 -13.36 18.86 -7.50
N ASN A 319 -13.78 18.65 -6.25
CA ASN A 319 -14.84 19.39 -5.59
C ASN A 319 -14.29 20.72 -5.04
N LEU A 320 -14.53 21.79 -5.79
CA LEU A 320 -14.06 23.14 -5.44
C LEU A 320 -14.58 23.66 -4.10
N LYS A 321 -15.70 23.13 -3.58
CA LYS A 321 -16.23 23.53 -2.26
C LYS A 321 -15.40 22.96 -1.10
N LYS A 322 -14.76 21.81 -1.31
CA LYS A 322 -13.88 21.15 -0.31
C LYS A 322 -12.40 21.50 -0.53
N CYS A 323 -12.04 21.92 -1.74
CA CYS A 323 -10.66 22.20 -2.13
C CYS A 323 -10.09 23.38 -1.34
N GLN A 324 -8.87 23.22 -0.82
CA GLN A 324 -8.13 24.27 -0.11
C GLN A 324 -7.02 24.90 -0.98
N ASN A 325 -7.05 24.68 -2.30
CA ASN A 325 -6.07 25.21 -3.27
C ASN A 325 -4.59 24.96 -2.92
N CYS A 326 -4.30 23.84 -2.24
CA CYS A 326 -2.94 23.46 -1.86
C CYS A 326 -2.11 22.83 -2.99
N ASN A 327 -2.68 22.66 -4.18
CA ASN A 327 -2.04 22.18 -5.42
C ASN A 327 -1.38 20.80 -5.40
N VAL A 328 -1.42 20.05 -4.30
CA VAL A 328 -0.87 18.69 -4.21
C VAL A 328 -1.34 17.78 -5.36
N CYS A 329 -2.62 17.85 -5.74
CA CYS A 329 -3.15 17.05 -6.85
C CYS A 329 -2.58 17.45 -8.22
N VAL A 330 -2.28 18.73 -8.42
CA VAL A 330 -1.70 19.27 -9.66
C VAL A 330 -0.25 18.84 -9.76
N GLU A 331 0.53 19.12 -8.71
CA GLU A 331 1.97 18.83 -8.66
C GLU A 331 2.28 17.33 -8.71
N SER A 332 1.36 16.50 -8.21
CA SER A 332 1.52 15.04 -8.19
C SER A 332 0.95 14.33 -9.42
N CYS A 333 0.38 15.06 -10.39
CA CYS A 333 -0.24 14.44 -11.56
C CYS A 333 0.84 14.00 -12.56
N PRO A 334 1.04 12.68 -12.81
CA PRO A 334 2.10 12.21 -13.70
C PRO A 334 1.90 12.61 -15.18
N MET A 335 0.68 12.99 -15.53
CA MET A 335 0.27 13.37 -16.88
C MET A 335 0.06 14.88 -17.02
N GLU A 336 0.29 15.66 -15.95
CA GLU A 336 0.02 17.10 -15.92
C GLU A 336 -1.42 17.44 -16.37
N ALA A 337 -2.35 16.53 -16.07
CA ALA A 337 -3.70 16.57 -16.58
C ALA A 337 -4.62 17.51 -15.81
N ILE A 338 -4.14 18.21 -14.78
CA ILE A 338 -4.98 19.02 -13.89
C ILE A 338 -4.57 20.48 -14.01
N ASP A 339 -5.49 21.31 -14.46
CA ASP A 339 -5.27 22.75 -14.57
C ASP A 339 -5.12 23.40 -13.18
N GLN A 340 -4.08 24.22 -13.01
CA GLN A 340 -3.73 24.79 -11.71
C GLN A 340 -4.77 25.81 -11.23
N GLU A 341 -5.36 26.62 -12.11
CA GLU A 341 -6.30 27.68 -11.69
C GLU A 341 -7.71 27.15 -11.49
N THR A 342 -8.21 26.41 -12.49
CA THR A 342 -9.60 25.95 -12.55
C THR A 342 -9.84 24.60 -11.87
N LYS A 343 -8.77 23.83 -11.59
CA LYS A 343 -8.81 22.44 -11.11
C LYS A 343 -9.56 21.48 -12.04
N LYS A 344 -9.74 21.85 -13.31
CA LYS A 344 -10.33 20.96 -14.31
C LYS A 344 -9.34 19.88 -14.71
N ILE A 345 -9.84 18.65 -14.85
CA ILE A 345 -9.04 17.50 -15.28
C ILE A 345 -9.24 17.28 -16.78
N ALA A 346 -8.14 17.29 -17.54
CA ALA A 346 -8.07 16.94 -18.94
C ALA A 346 -8.14 15.40 -19.12
N TYR A 347 -9.37 14.86 -19.16
CA TYR A 347 -9.60 13.41 -19.23
C TYR A 347 -9.11 12.72 -20.51
N ASN A 348 -8.72 13.48 -21.54
CA ASN A 348 -8.09 12.93 -22.74
C ASN A 348 -6.65 12.47 -22.50
N ILE A 349 -5.97 13.03 -21.50
CA ILE A 349 -4.58 12.69 -21.13
C ILE A 349 -4.47 12.07 -19.71
N CYS A 350 -5.52 12.17 -18.90
CA CYS A 350 -5.58 11.51 -17.60
C CYS A 350 -5.59 9.98 -17.76
N ILE A 351 -4.62 9.31 -17.15
CA ILE A 351 -4.51 7.83 -17.11
C ILE A 351 -5.34 7.18 -16.00
N GLU A 352 -6.16 7.96 -15.28
CA GLU A 352 -7.06 7.45 -14.24
C GLU A 352 -6.32 6.70 -13.10
N CYS A 353 -5.05 7.04 -12.84
CA CYS A 353 -4.23 6.46 -11.76
C CYS A 353 -4.73 6.78 -10.34
N MET A 354 -5.66 7.73 -10.22
CA MET A 354 -6.23 8.24 -8.98
C MET A 354 -5.27 8.97 -8.03
N CYS A 355 -3.99 9.21 -8.35
CA CYS A 355 -3.04 9.92 -7.47
C CYS A 355 -3.60 11.22 -6.86
N CYS A 356 -4.34 12.01 -7.65
CA CYS A 356 -4.99 13.23 -7.17
C CYS A 356 -5.99 12.99 -6.04
N HIS A 357 -6.71 11.86 -6.08
CA HIS A 357 -7.62 11.43 -5.04
C HIS A 357 -6.87 10.93 -3.79
N GLU A 358 -5.85 10.09 -3.99
CA GLU A 358 -5.07 9.50 -2.89
C GLU A 358 -4.28 10.54 -2.09
N LEU A 359 -3.79 11.58 -2.75
CA LEU A 359 -2.93 12.57 -2.11
C LEU A 359 -3.71 13.76 -1.55
N CYS A 360 -5.02 13.83 -1.80
CA CYS A 360 -5.85 14.92 -1.30
C CYS A 360 -6.09 14.78 0.20
N MET A 361 -5.37 15.57 0.99
CA MET A 361 -5.53 15.63 2.45
C MET A 361 -6.91 16.16 2.89
N HIS A 362 -7.62 16.87 2.01
CA HIS A 362 -8.93 17.48 2.29
C HIS A 362 -10.13 16.66 1.80
N LYS A 363 -9.90 15.44 1.27
CA LYS A 363 -10.95 14.59 0.66
C LYS A 363 -11.80 15.37 -0.37
N ALA A 364 -11.15 16.25 -1.13
CA ALA A 364 -11.77 17.17 -2.08
C ALA A 364 -11.84 16.61 -3.51
N VAL A 365 -11.31 15.42 -3.77
CA VAL A 365 -11.42 14.76 -5.08
C VAL A 365 -12.45 13.64 -4.95
N ASP A 366 -13.61 13.83 -5.57
CA ASP A 366 -14.69 12.85 -5.57
C ASP A 366 -14.50 11.87 -6.74
N LEU A 367 -14.95 10.62 -6.60
CA LEU A 367 -14.90 9.62 -7.66
C LEU A 367 -16.29 9.43 -8.27
N LYS A 368 -16.48 9.89 -9.50
CA LYS A 368 -17.78 9.86 -10.19
C LYS A 368 -17.81 8.79 -11.28
N LYS A 369 -18.96 8.12 -11.41
CA LYS A 369 -19.26 7.24 -12.54
C LYS A 369 -19.87 8.07 -13.66
N GLU A 370 -19.30 8.02 -14.87
CA GLU A 370 -19.97 8.61 -16.02
C GLU A 370 -21.28 7.85 -16.31
N LYS A 371 -22.35 8.61 -16.59
CA LYS A 371 -23.62 8.04 -17.08
C LYS A 371 -23.46 7.73 -18.58
N LEU A 372 -23.94 6.57 -19.00
CA LEU A 372 -23.84 5.99 -20.37
C LEU A 372 -24.05 6.99 -21.53
N LEU A 373 -24.93 7.97 -21.37
CA LEU A 373 -25.26 9.00 -22.38
C LEU A 373 -24.11 9.98 -22.68
N ALA A 374 -23.24 10.27 -21.69
CA ALA A 374 -22.11 11.18 -21.87
C ALA A 374 -21.05 10.58 -22.80
N GLN A 375 -20.86 9.26 -22.79
CA GLN A 375 -19.90 8.58 -23.66
C GLN A 375 -20.32 8.59 -25.13
N ILE A 376 -21.63 8.51 -25.41
CA ILE A 376 -22.19 8.62 -26.77
C ILE A 376 -21.96 10.04 -27.30
N ALA A 377 -22.20 11.06 -26.48
CA ALA A 377 -21.94 12.46 -26.84
C ALA A 377 -20.45 12.74 -27.10
N THR A 378 -19.54 12.23 -26.27
CA THR A 378 -18.09 12.40 -26.46
C THR A 378 -17.57 11.66 -27.70
N LYS A 379 -18.14 10.50 -28.05
CA LYS A 379 -17.83 9.80 -29.32
C LYS A 379 -18.34 10.56 -30.55
N LEU A 380 -19.54 11.13 -30.48
CA LEU A 380 -20.09 11.96 -31.57
C LEU A 380 -19.29 13.26 -31.76
N TYR A 381 -18.74 13.83 -30.68
CA TYR A 381 -17.88 15.01 -30.74
C TYR A 381 -16.49 14.70 -31.34
N ARG A 382 -15.93 13.51 -31.08
CA ARG A 382 -14.67 13.02 -31.66
C ARG A 382 -14.75 12.72 -33.17
N GLY A 383 -15.94 12.62 -33.74
CA GLY A 383 -16.13 12.41 -35.19
C GLY A 383 -16.01 13.67 -36.04
N LYS A 384 -15.86 14.86 -35.43
CA LYS A 384 -15.82 16.15 -36.15
C LYS A 384 -14.43 16.77 -36.29
N TYR A 385 -13.40 16.17 -35.70
CA TYR A 385 -11.99 16.56 -35.90
C TYR A 385 -11.18 15.32 -36.26
N ARG A 386 -11.30 14.91 -37.52
CA ARG A 386 -10.33 14.07 -38.22
C ARG A 386 -10.01 14.74 -39.55
#